data_AF-A0A5J5LQM3-F1
#
_entry.id   AF-A0A5J5LQM3-F1
#
_cell.length_a   1.000
_cell.length_b   1.000
_cell.length_c   1.000
_cell.angle_alpha   90.00
_cell.angle_beta   90.00
_cell.angle_gamma   90.00
#
_symmetry.space_group_name_H-M   'P 1'
#
loop_
_entity.id
_entity.type
_entity.pdbx_description
1 polymer ?
#
loop_
_entity_poly.entity_id
_entity_poly.type
_entity_poly.pdbx_seq_one_letter_code
_entity_poly.pdbx_strand_id
1 'polypeptide(L)'
;MARYVGFAFAFISVSKLLKQILYFVIISVIRSVLGGKNIPTLAQLLQCYTLSCWATRFYLPINLIRLDERTKNIFMLIGEGIEIEIKPNGQWIK
;
A
#
# COMPACT_ATOMS: atom_id res chain seq x y z
N MET A 1 2.06 -38.71 23.59
CA MET A 1 2.73 -37.53 23.00
C MET A 1 1.88 -36.75 21.98
N ALA A 2 0.81 -37.30 21.37
CA ALA A 2 0.02 -36.60 20.34
C ALA A 2 -0.80 -35.37 20.83
N ARG A 3 -1.17 -35.31 22.12
CA ARG A 3 -2.00 -34.22 22.67
C ARG A 3 -1.29 -32.86 22.77
N TYR A 4 0.03 -32.86 22.94
CA TYR A 4 0.84 -31.63 22.99
C TYR A 4 1.06 -31.02 21.59
N VAL A 5 1.12 -31.87 20.57
CA VAL A 5 1.36 -31.43 19.17
C VAL A 5 0.15 -30.66 18.64
N GLY A 6 -1.08 -31.15 18.86
CA GLY A 6 -2.30 -30.44 18.45
C GLY A 6 -2.48 -29.09 19.15
N PHE A 7 -2.07 -28.98 20.41
CA PHE A 7 -2.12 -27.73 21.17
C PHE A 7 -1.13 -26.69 20.62
N ALA A 8 0.08 -27.11 20.24
CA ALA A 8 1.07 -26.24 19.61
C ALA A 8 0.60 -25.71 18.23
N PHE A 9 -0.04 -26.54 17.41
CA PHE A 9 -0.60 -26.11 16.12
C PHE A 9 -1.73 -25.09 16.28
N ALA A 10 -2.63 -25.30 17.24
CA ALA A 10 -3.68 -24.33 17.55
C ALA A 10 -3.10 -23.00 18.04
N PHE A 11 -2.07 -23.03 18.89
CA PHE A 11 -1.41 -21.83 19.40
C PHE A 11 -0.68 -21.05 18.28
N ILE A 12 -0.02 -21.74 17.36
CA ILE A 12 0.63 -21.13 16.18
C ILE A 12 -0.41 -20.46 15.29
N SER A 13 -1.55 -21.11 15.03
CA SER A 13 -2.65 -20.53 14.23
C SER A 13 -3.24 -19.27 14.89
N VAL A 14 -3.52 -19.33 16.19
CA VAL A 14 -4.02 -18.19 16.97
C VAL A 14 -3.02 -17.04 16.99
N SER A 15 -1.72 -17.32 17.10
CA SER A 15 -0.67 -16.28 17.07
C SER A 15 -0.58 -15.54 15.72
N LYS A 16 -0.84 -16.24 14.60
CA LYS A 16 -0.86 -15.64 13.27
C LYS A 16 -2.10 -14.75 13.10
N LEU A 17 -3.25 -15.23 13.54
CA LEU A 17 -4.50 -14.47 13.59
C LEU A 17 -4.35 -13.21 14.45
N LEU A 18 -3.75 -13.32 15.63
CA LEU A 18 -3.52 -12.20 16.53
C LEU A 18 -2.60 -11.14 15.90
N LYS A 19 -1.52 -11.56 15.21
CA LYS A 19 -0.65 -10.63 14.47
C LYS A 19 -1.37 -9.92 13.33
N GLN A 20 -2.24 -10.62 12.61
CA GLN A 20 -3.00 -10.06 11.50
C GLN A 20 -4.07 -9.06 11.98
N ILE A 21 -4.74 -9.37 13.09
CA ILE A 21 -5.69 -8.47 13.75
C ILE A 21 -4.94 -7.24 14.28
N LEU A 22 -3.80 -7.43 14.94
CA LEU A 22 -3.01 -6.32 15.48
C LEU A 22 -2.49 -5.40 14.37
N TYR A 23 -2.03 -5.97 13.25
CA TYR A 23 -1.61 -5.21 12.07
C TYR A 23 -2.75 -4.40 11.47
N PHE A 24 -3.95 -4.99 11.35
CA PHE A 24 -5.15 -4.30 10.86
C PHE A 24 -5.56 -3.14 11.78
N VAL A 25 -5.50 -3.34 13.10
CA VAL A 25 -5.80 -2.30 14.10
C VAL A 25 -4.77 -1.18 14.09
N ILE A 26 -3.47 -1.51 14.00
CA ILE A 26 -2.41 -0.49 13.91
C ILE A 26 -2.57 0.35 12.65
N ILE A 27 -2.83 -0.28 11.50
CA ILE A 27 -3.09 0.42 10.24
C ILE A 27 -4.35 1.28 10.32
N SER A 28 -5.44 0.79 10.93
CA SER A 28 -6.68 1.57 11.05
C SER A 28 -6.52 2.78 11.98
N VAL A 29 -5.70 2.65 13.03
CA VAL A 29 -5.36 3.75 13.95
C VAL A 29 -4.45 4.76 13.26
N ILE A 30 -3.40 4.33 12.55
CA ILE A 30 -2.54 5.22 11.75
C ILE A 30 -3.38 5.96 10.69
N ARG A 31 -4.34 5.27 10.07
CA ARG A 31 -5.30 5.83 9.10
C ARG A 31 -6.24 6.87 9.70
N SER A 32 -6.58 6.74 10.98
CA SER A 32 -7.41 7.69 11.73
C SER A 32 -6.60 8.92 12.20
N VAL A 33 -5.37 8.69 12.67
CA VAL A 33 -4.52 9.72 13.28
C VAL A 33 -3.81 10.60 12.25
N LEU A 34 -3.46 10.07 11.07
CA LEU A 34 -2.83 10.84 9.99
C LEU A 34 -3.80 11.74 9.19
N GLY A 35 -5.07 11.84 9.59
CA GLY A 35 -5.98 12.91 9.17
C GLY A 35 -6.07 13.13 7.66
N GLY A 36 -6.91 12.38 6.97
CA GLY A 36 -7.26 12.73 5.60
C GLY A 36 -8.22 11.76 4.95
N LYS A 37 -9.36 12.27 4.49
CA LYS A 37 -10.47 11.59 3.80
C LYS A 37 -10.09 10.87 2.49
N ASN A 38 -8.79 10.75 2.20
CA ASN A 38 -8.20 10.40 0.90
C ASN A 38 -7.03 9.42 1.11
N ILE A 39 -7.33 8.19 1.52
CA ILE A 39 -6.34 7.10 1.57
C ILE A 39 -6.33 6.38 0.22
N PRO A 40 -5.17 6.20 -0.44
CA PRO A 40 -5.08 5.44 -1.68
C PRO A 40 -5.43 3.96 -1.46
N THR A 41 -5.93 3.28 -2.49
CA THR A 41 -6.19 1.84 -2.40
C THR A 41 -4.88 1.06 -2.30
N LEU A 42 -4.92 -0.18 -1.79
CA LEU A 42 -3.74 -1.03 -1.73
C LEU A 42 -3.15 -1.28 -3.13
N ALA A 43 -4.02 -1.46 -4.13
CA ALA A 43 -3.61 -1.65 -5.52
C ALA A 43 -2.88 -0.41 -6.07
N GLN A 44 -3.39 0.78 -5.78
CA GLN A 44 -2.72 2.04 -6.13
C GLN A 44 -1.37 2.19 -5.43
N LEU A 45 -1.29 1.85 -4.15
CA LEU A 45 -0.07 1.99 -3.36
C LEU A 45 1.04 1.07 -3.89
N LEU A 46 0.70 -0.20 -4.18
CA LEU A 46 1.61 -1.16 -4.78
C LEU A 46 2.11 -0.66 -6.15
N GLN A 47 1.19 -0.24 -7.02
CA GLN A 47 1.56 0.25 -8.34
C GLN A 47 2.44 1.50 -8.28
N CYS A 48 2.11 2.44 -7.39
CA CYS A 48 2.90 3.65 -7.15
C CYS A 48 4.33 3.31 -6.70
N TYR A 49 4.49 2.32 -5.81
CA TYR A 49 5.80 1.87 -5.37
C TYR A 49 6.59 1.21 -6.50
N THR A 50 5.95 0.31 -7.26
CA THR A 50 6.58 -0.36 -8.41
C THR A 50 7.05 0.65 -9.47
N LEU A 51 6.22 1.64 -9.80
CA LEU A 51 6.57 2.71 -10.75
C LEU A 51 7.72 3.59 -10.23
N SER A 52 7.74 3.87 -8.92
CA SER A 52 8.84 4.62 -8.30
C SER A 52 10.17 3.86 -8.39
N CYS A 53 10.17 2.54 -8.15
CA CYS A 53 11.36 1.71 -8.31
C CYS A 53 11.82 1.64 -9.78
N TRP A 54 10.88 1.61 -10.73
CA TRP A 54 11.19 1.66 -12.15
C TRP A 54 11.82 3.00 -12.52
N ALA A 55 11.21 4.12 -12.12
CA ALA A 55 11.72 5.47 -12.40
C ALA A 55 13.14 5.67 -11.87
N THR A 56 13.38 5.28 -10.61
CA THR A 56 14.70 5.39 -9.99
C THR A 56 15.74 4.46 -10.62
N ARG A 57 15.33 3.31 -11.17
CA ARG A 57 16.22 2.43 -11.96
C ARG A 57 16.69 3.08 -13.26
N PHE A 58 15.90 3.99 -13.83
CA PHE A 58 16.29 4.82 -14.99
C PHE A 58 16.98 6.12 -14.57
N TYR A 59 17.30 6.31 -13.29
CA TYR A 59 17.84 7.56 -12.74
C TYR A 59 16.95 8.77 -13.02
N LEU A 60 15.64 8.55 -13.20
CA LEU A 60 14.69 9.62 -13.40
C LEU A 60 14.22 10.15 -12.03
N PRO A 61 14.26 11.48 -11.80
CA PRO A 61 13.75 12.06 -10.58
C PRO A 61 12.22 11.97 -10.54
N ILE A 62 11.67 11.71 -9.36
CA ILE A 62 10.23 11.76 -9.13
C ILE A 62 9.94 13.14 -8.51
N ASN A 63 9.31 14.02 -9.29
CA ASN A 63 9.12 15.42 -8.91
C ASN A 63 7.88 15.60 -8.04
N LEU A 64 6.82 14.84 -8.31
CA LEU A 64 5.53 14.97 -7.62
C LEU A 64 4.85 13.60 -7.55
N ILE A 65 4.29 13.28 -6.38
CA ILE A 65 3.29 12.21 -6.22
C ILE A 65 2.14 12.80 -5.40
N ARG A 66 0.93 12.79 -5.94
CA ARG A 66 -0.25 13.30 -5.24
C ARG A 66 -1.49 12.47 -5.54
N LEU A 67 -2.29 12.20 -4.52
CA LEU A 67 -3.64 11.67 -4.68
C LEU A 67 -4.62 12.83 -4.88
N ASP A 68 -5.34 12.85 -5.99
CA ASP A 68 -6.44 13.77 -6.22
C ASP A 68 -7.67 13.34 -5.41
N GLU A 69 -8.21 14.26 -4.62
CA GLU A 69 -9.35 13.99 -3.74
C GLU A 69 -10.67 13.83 -4.51
N ARG A 70 -10.78 14.48 -5.68
CA ARG A 70 -11.99 14.48 -6.51
C ARG A 70 -12.11 13.18 -7.32
N THR A 71 -11.03 12.79 -8.00
CA THR A 71 -11.00 11.60 -8.87
C THR A 71 -10.55 10.33 -8.15
N LYS A 72 -9.87 10.48 -7.00
CA LYS A 72 -9.19 9.39 -6.27
C LYS A 72 -8.05 8.75 -7.06
N ASN A 73 -7.51 9.43 -8.07
CA ASN A 73 -6.38 8.96 -8.86
C ASN A 73 -5.07 9.48 -8.28
N ILE A 74 -4.00 8.67 -8.36
CA ILE A 74 -2.66 9.13 -8.01
C ILE A 74 -2.02 9.68 -9.28
N PHE A 75 -1.54 10.91 -9.22
CA PHE A 75 -0.73 11.52 -10.25
C PHE A 75 0.73 11.48 -9.83
N MET A 76 1.58 11.03 -10.75
CA MET A 76 3.02 10.95 -10.58
C MET A 76 3.70 11.68 -11.74
N LEU A 77 4.54 12.66 -11.41
CA LEU A 77 5.37 13.40 -12.37
C LEU A 77 6.82 12.93 -12.24
N ILE A 78 7.36 12.39 -13.33
CA ILE A 78 8.70 11.81 -13.39
C ILE A 78 9.51 12.51 -14.48
N GLY A 79 10.73 12.91 -14.15
CA GLY A 79 11.63 13.59 -15.08
C GLY A 79 11.04 14.88 -15.63
N GLU A 80 11.25 15.14 -16.92
CA GLU A 80 10.85 16.41 -17.55
C GLU A 80 9.48 16.36 -18.25
N GLY A 81 8.79 15.23 -18.27
CA GLY A 81 7.50 15.14 -18.98
C GLY A 81 6.81 13.78 -18.95
N ILE A 82 7.17 12.88 -18.04
CA ILE A 82 6.43 11.63 -17.86
C ILE A 82 5.39 11.86 -16.78
N GLU A 83 4.14 11.97 -17.21
CA GLU A 83 2.98 12.00 -16.32
C GLU A 83 2.40 10.59 -16.26
N ILE A 84 2.09 10.11 -15.06
CA ILE A 84 1.45 8.81 -14.87
C ILE A 84 0.25 9.00 -13.95
N GLU A 85 -0.90 8.53 -14.39
CA GLU A 85 -2.13 8.50 -13.63
C GLU A 85 -2.43 7.05 -13.21
N ILE A 86 -2.57 6.80 -11.90
CA ILE A 86 -2.91 5.49 -11.34
C ILE A 86 -4.34 5.52 -10.80
N LYS A 87 -5.20 4.72 -11.41
CA LYS A 87 -6.62 4.56 -11.05
C LYS A 87 -6.79 3.73 -9.77
N PRO A 88 -7.95 3.78 -9.09
CA PRO A 88 -8.21 3.05 -7.84
C PRO A 88 -8.07 1.53 -7.94
N ASN A 89 -8.20 0.99 -9.15
CA ASN A 89 -8.02 -0.43 -9.45
C ASN A 89 -6.53 -0.84 -9.62
N GLY A 90 -5.59 0.10 -9.54
CA GLY A 90 -4.16 -0.13 -9.73
C GLY A 90 -3.70 -0.11 -11.20
N GLN A 91 -4.60 0.10 -12.16
CA GLN A 91 -4.21 0.33 -13.55
C GLN A 91 -3.61 1.74 -13.68
N TRP A 92 -2.61 1.89 -14.55
CA TRP A 92 -1.98 3.17 -14.81
C TRP A 92 -2.05 3.54 -16.29
N ILE A 93 -2.09 4.85 -16.56
CA ILE A 93 -2.11 5.45 -17.88
C ILE A 93 -1.00 6.51 -17.93
N LYS A 94 -0.35 6.66 -19.09
CA LYS A 94 0.64 7.71 -19.38
C LYS A 94 -0.03 8.87 -20.11
#